data_AF-A0A3M6UZ46-F1
#
_entry.id   AF-A0A3M6UZ46-F1
#
_cell.length_a   1.000
_cell.length_b   1.000
_cell.length_c   1.000
_cell.angle_alpha   90.00
_cell.angle_beta   90.00
_cell.angle_gamma   90.00
#
_symmetry.space_group_name_H-M   'P 1'
#
loop_
_entity.id
_entity.type
_entity.pdbx_description
1 polymer ?
#
loop_
_entity_poly.entity_id
_entity_poly.type
_entity_poly.pdbx_seq_one_letter_code
_entity_poly.pdbx_strand_id
1 'polypeptide(L)'
;KAVEHYQASITLYDSLRGLLKSKDEWKVNFRNQYQDVYTGLIRVLVEQGNIVEALFAAEKGRAQALNDLMESSFCGETSQHRRGDEILAVLKNVPSDTVFQAVDGASVNLWVVSEEKQVQLRQSKLKGFVSENSGANQSFESFMLGVYTQLGVVSDGRCENRSLDALRESCSKVDEKTKEDNPQAPIEQNECLRTLYDIVMKPVADLVQGDELLIIPDGPLWLVPYAALMDGNSKYLCESFRIRLAPSLTSLRLFADCPDDYHKRSGALLVGEPWVAEVTDSEGDEFFDPLPCAKEEVEMIGKILNITPITGKQATKREVLKRLSSVSLVHFAAHGCMETGEIALTPDPKRISTMPREEDYILTIRDVLNVQLRAKLVVLSCCHSGQGEIKAE
;
A
#
# COMPACT_ATOMS: atom_id res chain seq x y z
N LYS A 1 22.65 10.40 26.13
CA LYS A 1 22.02 9.37 26.99
C LYS A 1 20.76 8.76 26.37
N ALA A 2 19.62 9.45 26.29
CA ALA A 2 18.38 8.85 25.72
C ALA A 2 18.57 8.35 24.27
N VAL A 3 19.11 9.20 23.39
CA VAL A 3 19.44 8.84 21.99
C VAL A 3 20.32 7.58 21.91
N GLU A 4 21.39 7.52 22.69
CA GLU A 4 22.32 6.37 22.72
C GLU A 4 21.62 5.07 23.15
N HIS A 5 20.74 5.12 24.15
CA HIS A 5 19.98 3.95 24.60
C HIS A 5 18.99 3.47 23.54
N TYR A 6 18.29 4.39 22.86
CA TYR A 6 17.40 4.04 21.77
C TYR A 6 18.17 3.44 20.58
N GLN A 7 19.28 4.05 20.18
CA GLN A 7 20.14 3.54 19.10
C GLN A 7 20.71 2.14 19.43
N ALA A 8 21.15 1.92 20.67
CA ALA A 8 21.60 0.62 21.13
C ALA A 8 20.46 -0.42 21.10
N SER A 9 19.25 -0.04 21.51
CA SER A 9 18.07 -0.90 21.48
C SER A 9 17.68 -1.29 20.06
N ILE A 10 17.64 -0.31 19.14
CA ILE A 10 17.35 -0.56 17.72
C ILE A 10 18.40 -1.48 17.12
N THR A 11 19.68 -1.27 17.41
CA THR A 11 20.77 -2.15 16.91
C THR A 11 20.59 -3.59 17.37
N LEU A 12 20.19 -3.79 18.63
CA LEU A 12 19.88 -5.12 19.17
C LEU A 12 18.66 -5.73 18.46
N TYR A 13 17.57 -4.97 18.31
CA TYR A 13 16.36 -5.46 17.65
C TYR A 13 16.57 -5.77 16.17
N ASP A 14 17.33 -4.96 15.43
CA ASP A 14 17.71 -5.24 14.04
C ASP A 14 18.52 -6.54 13.94
N SER A 15 19.42 -6.77 14.90
CA SER A 15 20.21 -8.00 14.97
C SER A 15 19.32 -9.22 15.21
N LEU A 16 18.36 -9.12 16.14
CA LEU A 16 17.38 -10.19 16.41
C LEU A 16 16.43 -10.42 15.22
N ARG A 17 15.94 -9.35 14.56
CA ARG A 17 15.13 -9.42 13.34
C ARG A 17 15.88 -10.17 12.24
N GLY A 18 17.18 -9.92 12.09
CA GLY A 18 18.03 -10.63 11.14
C GLY A 18 18.08 -12.16 11.34
N LEU A 19 17.90 -12.64 12.57
CA LEU A 19 17.87 -14.08 12.87
C LEU A 19 16.62 -14.79 12.35
N LEU A 20 15.56 -14.05 12.00
CA LEU A 20 14.31 -14.58 11.45
C LEU A 20 14.42 -15.01 9.97
N LYS A 21 15.56 -14.73 9.31
CA LYS A 21 15.91 -15.18 7.95
C LYS A 21 14.82 -14.85 6.90
N SER A 22 14.14 -15.85 6.34
CA SER A 22 13.15 -15.70 5.26
C SER A 22 11.70 -15.76 5.77
N LYS A 23 11.48 -15.53 7.07
CA LYS A 23 10.15 -15.49 7.69
C LYS A 23 9.65 -14.04 7.73
N ASP A 24 9.24 -13.52 6.58
CA ASP A 24 8.91 -12.09 6.45
C ASP A 24 7.74 -11.66 7.33
N GLU A 25 6.68 -12.47 7.42
CA GLU A 25 5.57 -12.23 8.35
C GLU A 25 6.05 -12.10 9.81
N TRP A 26 7.02 -12.92 10.22
CA TRP A 26 7.57 -12.85 11.58
C TRP A 26 8.42 -11.61 11.78
N LYS A 27 9.16 -11.16 10.76
CA LYS A 27 9.92 -9.91 10.80
C LYS A 27 8.99 -8.71 10.95
N VAL A 28 7.91 -8.67 10.17
CA VAL A 28 6.87 -7.63 10.23
C VAL A 28 6.23 -7.57 11.61
N ASN A 29 5.79 -8.72 12.14
CA ASN A 29 5.20 -8.77 13.46
C ASN A 29 6.21 -8.41 14.57
N PHE A 30 7.46 -8.83 14.45
CA PHE A 30 8.52 -8.47 15.39
C PHE A 30 8.78 -6.96 15.39
N ARG A 31 8.91 -6.34 14.21
CA ARG A 31 9.07 -4.88 14.10
C ARG A 31 7.87 -4.17 14.72
N ASN A 32 6.66 -4.60 14.40
CA ASN A 32 5.42 -4.04 14.94
C ASN A 32 5.41 -4.02 16.47
N GLN A 33 5.88 -5.09 17.11
CA GLN A 33 5.96 -5.19 18.57
C GLN A 33 6.91 -4.17 19.22
N TYR A 34 7.98 -3.76 18.53
CA TYR A 34 9.01 -2.86 19.07
C TYR A 34 8.99 -1.45 18.45
N GLN A 35 7.88 -1.06 17.82
CA GLN A 35 7.75 0.23 17.12
C GLN A 35 8.06 1.44 18.02
N ASP A 36 7.69 1.39 19.31
CA ASP A 36 7.83 2.50 20.24
C ASP A 36 9.29 2.93 20.44
N VAL A 37 10.24 2.02 20.23
CA VAL A 37 11.67 2.31 20.34
C VAL A 37 12.15 3.14 19.15
N TYR A 38 11.61 2.90 17.95
CA TYR A 38 11.87 3.70 16.77
C TYR A 38 11.22 5.08 16.90
N THR A 39 9.93 5.13 17.24
CA THR A 39 9.19 6.39 17.44
C THR A 39 9.82 7.23 18.56
N GLY A 40 10.27 6.59 19.64
CA GLY A 40 10.98 7.25 20.75
C GLY A 40 12.31 7.88 20.29
N LEU A 41 13.09 7.20 19.44
CA LEU A 41 14.31 7.78 18.87
C LEU A 41 14.01 9.02 18.02
N ILE A 42 13.02 8.91 17.12
CA ILE A 42 12.59 10.00 16.23
C ILE A 42 12.19 11.22 17.07
N ARG A 43 11.33 11.01 18.08
CA ARG A 43 10.85 12.07 18.97
C ARG A 43 11.99 12.83 19.64
N VAL A 44 12.94 12.11 20.24
CA VAL A 44 14.08 12.74 20.94
C VAL A 44 14.98 13.49 19.98
N LEU A 45 15.21 12.98 18.76
CA LEU A 45 16.03 13.67 17.75
C LEU A 45 15.35 14.94 17.23
N VAL A 46 14.03 14.89 17.00
CA VAL A 46 13.24 16.07 16.63
C VAL A 46 13.27 17.14 17.72
N GLU A 47 13.08 16.77 18.98
CA GLU A 47 13.15 17.69 20.13
C GLU A 47 14.53 18.35 20.30
N GLN A 48 15.60 17.67 19.87
CA GLN A 48 16.96 18.20 19.88
C GLN A 48 17.29 19.09 18.66
N GLY A 49 16.39 19.16 17.67
CA GLY A 49 16.62 19.90 16.43
C GLY A 49 17.51 19.17 15.41
N ASN A 50 17.80 17.87 15.62
CA ASN A 50 18.61 17.04 14.72
C ASN A 50 17.71 16.51 13.58
N ILE A 51 17.34 17.41 12.65
CA ILE A 51 16.31 17.17 11.64
C ILE A 51 16.65 16.00 10.70
N VAL A 52 17.90 15.97 10.21
CA VAL A 52 18.36 14.98 9.23
C VAL A 52 18.53 13.61 9.88
N GLU A 53 19.10 13.56 11.08
CA GLU A 53 19.24 12.35 11.87
C GLU A 53 17.87 11.77 12.25
N ALA A 54 16.88 12.63 12.56
CA ALA A 54 15.53 12.19 12.85
C ALA A 54 14.85 11.55 11.62
N LEU A 55 15.03 12.13 10.42
CA LEU A 55 14.57 11.52 9.17
C LEU A 55 15.21 10.14 8.96
N PHE A 56 16.52 10.03 9.20
CA PHE A 56 17.24 8.76 9.04
C PHE A 56 16.80 7.71 10.05
N ALA A 57 16.51 8.12 11.29
CA ALA A 57 15.93 7.22 12.28
C ALA A 57 14.54 6.71 11.86
N ALA A 58 13.72 7.57 11.27
CA ALA A 58 12.40 7.20 10.75
C ALA A 58 12.50 6.25 9.56
N GLU A 59 13.35 6.57 8.58
CA GLU A 59 13.61 5.74 7.40
C GLU A 59 14.14 4.35 7.76
N LYS A 60 14.99 4.24 8.78
CA LYS A 60 15.58 2.96 9.20
C LYS A 60 14.53 1.90 9.56
N GLY A 61 13.38 2.33 10.08
CA GLY A 61 12.27 1.45 10.46
C GLY A 61 11.25 1.19 9.35
N ARG A 62 11.41 1.77 8.14
CA ARG A 62 10.46 1.66 7.03
C ARG A 62 10.71 0.42 6.18
N ALA A 63 9.63 -0.28 5.86
CA ALA A 63 9.55 -1.32 4.84
C ALA A 63 10.74 -2.29 4.86
N GLN A 64 11.25 -2.66 6.04
CA GLN A 64 12.51 -3.41 6.16
C GLN A 64 12.38 -4.81 5.56
N ALA A 65 11.26 -5.50 5.79
CA ALA A 65 10.97 -6.80 5.20
C ALA A 65 10.82 -6.73 3.67
N LEU A 66 10.16 -5.69 3.16
CA LEU A 66 10.05 -5.45 1.72
C LEU A 66 11.42 -5.14 1.09
N ASN A 67 12.23 -4.30 1.75
CA ASN A 67 13.57 -3.95 1.30
C ASN A 67 14.49 -5.19 1.31
N ASP A 68 14.43 -6.04 2.33
CA ASP A 68 15.16 -7.32 2.36
C ASP A 68 14.78 -8.20 1.12
N LEU A 69 13.48 -8.25 0.78
CA LEU A 69 12.98 -8.99 -0.40
C LEU A 69 13.47 -8.36 -1.72
N MET A 70 13.39 -7.04 -1.84
CA MET A 70 13.84 -6.30 -3.02
C MET A 70 15.35 -6.45 -3.23
N GLU A 71 16.16 -6.32 -2.18
CA GLU A 71 17.61 -6.55 -2.22
C GLU A 71 17.92 -7.97 -2.71
N SER A 72 17.24 -8.97 -2.15
CA SER A 72 17.44 -10.37 -2.56
C SER A 72 17.07 -10.62 -4.03
N SER A 73 16.05 -9.90 -4.53
CA SER A 73 15.54 -10.06 -5.90
C SER A 73 16.39 -9.32 -6.92
N PHE A 74 16.79 -8.07 -6.64
CA PHE A 74 17.50 -7.21 -7.59
C PHE A 74 19.02 -7.41 -7.60
N CYS A 75 19.63 -7.72 -6.45
CA CYS A 75 21.09 -7.67 -6.28
C CYS A 75 21.77 -9.05 -6.27
N GLY A 76 21.01 -10.16 -6.20
CA GLY A 76 21.54 -11.53 -6.09
C GLY A 76 22.41 -11.76 -4.84
N GLU A 77 23.08 -12.91 -4.74
CA GLU A 77 23.99 -13.24 -3.60
C GLU A 77 25.25 -12.35 -3.52
N THR A 78 25.47 -11.48 -4.49
CA THR A 78 26.68 -10.66 -4.63
C THR A 78 26.70 -9.36 -3.84
N SER A 79 25.65 -8.99 -3.11
CA SER A 79 25.64 -7.78 -2.26
C SER A 79 25.79 -8.11 -0.77
N GLN A 80 26.85 -8.84 -0.40
CA GLN A 80 27.36 -8.70 0.96
C GLN A 80 27.91 -7.28 1.12
N HIS A 81 27.37 -6.53 2.08
CA HIS A 81 27.84 -5.22 2.55
C HIS A 81 27.71 -4.01 1.60
N ARG A 82 26.51 -3.40 1.60
CA ARG A 82 26.38 -1.92 1.57
C ARG A 82 25.37 -1.39 2.60
N ARG A 83 25.23 -2.10 3.74
CA ARG A 83 24.25 -1.78 4.79
C ARG A 83 24.66 -0.58 5.67
N GLY A 84 25.86 -0.04 5.47
CA GLY A 84 26.50 0.91 6.40
C GLY A 84 26.62 2.34 5.91
N ASP A 85 26.95 2.59 4.64
CA ASP A 85 27.47 3.90 4.26
C ASP A 85 26.57 4.68 3.28
N GLU A 86 26.09 5.78 3.83
CA GLU A 86 25.40 6.95 3.28
C GLU A 86 23.92 6.77 2.91
N ILE A 87 23.03 6.89 3.90
CA ILE A 87 21.63 7.30 3.69
C ILE A 87 21.57 8.69 3.00
N LEU A 88 22.63 9.51 3.13
CA LEU A 88 22.84 10.69 2.26
C LEU A 88 22.90 10.34 0.76
N ALA A 89 23.41 9.16 0.39
CA ALA A 89 23.35 8.68 -0.99
C ALA A 89 21.94 8.28 -1.41
N VAL A 90 21.07 7.87 -0.47
CA VAL A 90 19.65 7.63 -0.75
C VAL A 90 18.98 8.94 -1.19
N LEU A 91 19.24 10.06 -0.49
CA LEU A 91 18.68 11.37 -0.85
C LEU A 91 19.11 11.87 -2.24
N LYS A 92 20.21 11.37 -2.81
CA LYS A 92 20.63 11.74 -4.18
C LYS A 92 19.61 11.30 -5.24
N ASN A 93 18.99 10.14 -5.04
CA ASN A 93 18.04 9.54 -5.98
C ASN A 93 16.58 9.90 -5.68
N VAL A 94 16.34 10.60 -4.56
CA VAL A 94 15.00 11.00 -4.16
C VAL A 94 14.57 12.21 -5.00
N PRO A 95 13.43 12.17 -5.70
CA PRO A 95 12.88 13.32 -6.42
C PRO A 95 12.75 14.55 -5.52
N SER A 96 12.85 15.73 -6.13
CA SER A 96 12.41 16.97 -5.47
C SER A 96 10.93 16.86 -5.08
N ASP A 97 10.47 17.69 -4.13
CA ASP A 97 9.10 17.66 -3.63
C ASP A 97 8.68 16.28 -3.08
N THR A 98 9.63 15.63 -2.39
CA THR A 98 9.33 14.42 -1.63
C THR A 98 8.92 14.80 -0.21
N VAL A 99 7.73 14.38 0.21
CA VAL A 99 7.21 14.53 1.57
C VAL A 99 7.27 13.19 2.29
N PHE A 100 8.22 13.07 3.22
CA PHE A 100 8.33 11.92 4.12
C PHE A 100 7.53 12.18 5.39
N GLN A 101 6.66 11.24 5.76
CA GLN A 101 5.75 11.40 6.89
C GLN A 101 6.10 10.40 7.98
N ALA A 102 5.99 10.82 9.25
CA ALA A 102 6.02 9.91 10.40
C ALA A 102 4.99 10.30 11.45
N VAL A 103 4.22 9.32 11.92
CA VAL A 103 3.21 9.50 12.96
C VAL A 103 3.85 9.28 14.33
N ASP A 104 3.59 10.21 15.25
CA ASP A 104 3.98 10.09 16.64
C ASP A 104 2.80 10.49 17.54
N GLY A 105 2.06 9.48 18.01
CA GLY A 105 0.82 9.68 18.76
C GLY A 105 -0.20 10.46 17.93
N ALA A 106 -0.51 11.68 18.35
CA ALA A 106 -1.43 12.59 17.66
C ALA A 106 -0.71 13.63 16.77
N SER A 107 0.61 13.52 16.61
CA SER A 107 1.41 14.46 15.79
C SER A 107 1.89 13.78 14.51
N VAL A 108 2.04 14.56 13.44
CA VAL A 108 2.73 14.13 12.21
C VAL A 108 3.98 14.97 12.04
N ASN A 109 5.09 14.29 11.84
CA ASN A 109 6.34 14.88 11.40
C ASN A 109 6.39 14.79 9.87
N LEU A 110 6.61 15.92 9.21
CA LEU A 110 6.61 16.07 7.76
C LEU A 110 7.98 16.60 7.33
N TRP A 111 8.81 15.74 6.77
CA TRP A 111 10.08 16.14 6.17
C TRP A 111 9.89 16.38 4.67
N VAL A 112 10.41 17.50 4.18
CA VAL A 112 10.41 17.83 2.75
C VAL A 112 11.84 17.83 2.23
N VAL A 113 12.07 17.10 1.14
CA VAL A 113 13.35 17.12 0.41
C VAL A 113 13.22 18.09 -0.77
N SER A 114 13.96 19.20 -0.71
CA SER A 114 13.97 20.22 -1.77
C SER A 114 14.85 19.82 -2.97
N GLU A 115 14.81 20.63 -4.03
CA GLU A 115 15.69 20.46 -5.21
C GLU A 115 17.18 20.44 -4.83
N GLU A 116 17.59 21.32 -3.92
CA GLU A 116 18.97 21.42 -3.41
C GLU A 116 19.33 20.30 -2.42
N LYS A 117 18.46 19.28 -2.27
CA LYS A 117 18.57 18.18 -1.31
C LYS A 117 18.68 18.64 0.15
N GLN A 118 18.15 19.83 0.43
CA GLN A 118 17.98 20.29 1.80
C GLN A 118 16.73 19.64 2.38
N VAL A 119 16.82 19.23 3.65
CA VAL A 119 15.73 18.61 4.38
C VAL A 119 15.16 19.62 5.36
N GLN A 120 13.87 19.91 5.24
CA GLN A 120 13.14 20.76 6.17
C GLN A 120 12.09 19.93 6.91
N LEU A 121 11.90 20.19 8.20
CA LEU A 121 10.89 19.53 9.02
C LEU A 121 9.79 20.52 9.41
N ARG A 122 8.54 20.11 9.20
CA ARG A 122 7.34 20.75 9.71
C ARG A 122 6.57 19.73 10.53
N GLN A 123 5.81 20.20 11.51
CA GLN A 123 4.99 19.34 12.36
C GLN A 123 3.54 19.81 12.33
N SER A 124 2.62 18.86 12.37
CA SER A 124 1.20 19.10 12.56
C SER A 124 0.66 18.18 13.65
N LYS A 125 -0.55 18.49 14.12
CA LYS A 125 -1.27 17.69 15.11
C LYS A 125 -2.69 17.46 14.63
N LEU A 126 -3.25 16.31 14.98
CA LEU A 126 -4.68 16.04 14.83
C LEU A 126 -5.45 17.15 15.54
N LYS A 127 -6.40 17.74 14.81
CA LYS A 127 -7.43 18.61 15.37
C LYS A 127 -8.69 17.75 15.45
N GLY A 128 -9.21 17.56 16.65
CA GLY A 128 -10.29 16.61 16.95
C GLY A 128 -11.47 16.76 16.00
N PHE A 129 -11.67 15.76 15.17
CA PHE A 129 -12.86 15.54 14.35
C PHE A 129 -13.39 14.18 14.82
N VAL A 130 -14.19 14.19 15.88
CA VAL A 130 -15.20 13.21 16.32
C VAL A 130 -15.61 13.66 17.74
N SER A 131 -16.91 13.74 18.00
CA SER A 131 -17.56 14.15 19.25
C SER A 131 -16.84 13.63 20.51
N GLU A 132 -16.73 14.51 21.52
CA GLU A 132 -16.09 14.32 22.85
C GLU A 132 -16.65 13.17 23.72
N ASN A 133 -17.38 12.19 23.16
CA ASN A 133 -18.09 11.16 23.91
C ASN A 133 -17.44 9.77 23.92
N SER A 134 -16.17 9.63 23.56
CA SER A 134 -15.41 8.43 23.93
C SER A 134 -14.05 8.83 24.47
N GLY A 135 -13.76 8.48 25.72
CA GLY A 135 -12.47 8.71 26.39
C GLY A 135 -11.32 7.88 25.81
N ALA A 136 -11.35 7.58 24.51
CA ALA A 136 -10.26 6.95 23.79
C ALA A 136 -9.27 8.05 23.36
N ASN A 137 -7.98 7.82 23.63
CA ASN A 137 -6.91 8.69 23.14
C ASN A 137 -7.08 8.89 21.62
N GLN A 138 -7.09 10.14 21.15
CA GLN A 138 -7.18 10.47 19.73
C GLN A 138 -5.98 9.89 18.99
N SER A 139 -6.16 8.73 18.34
CA SER A 139 -5.15 8.12 17.47
C SER A 139 -5.45 8.46 16.01
N PHE A 140 -4.40 8.49 15.17
CA PHE A 140 -4.57 8.65 13.72
C PHE A 140 -5.39 7.51 13.11
N GLU A 141 -5.32 6.30 13.64
CA GLU A 141 -6.13 5.15 13.21
C GLU A 141 -7.62 5.42 13.38
N SER A 142 -8.05 5.82 14.59
CA SER A 142 -9.45 6.12 14.87
C SER A 142 -9.95 7.33 14.07
N PHE A 143 -9.08 8.33 13.86
CA PHE A 143 -9.39 9.48 13.02
C PHE A 143 -9.61 9.07 11.55
N MET A 144 -8.72 8.26 10.98
CA MET A 144 -8.87 7.78 9.60
C MET A 144 -10.14 6.94 9.44
N LEU A 145 -10.45 6.05 10.39
CA LEU A 145 -11.69 5.28 10.36
C LEU A 145 -12.94 6.19 10.33
N GLY A 146 -12.93 7.27 11.13
CA GLY A 146 -13.99 8.29 11.13
C GLY A 146 -14.13 9.00 9.78
N VAL A 147 -13.00 9.38 9.16
CA VAL A 147 -12.99 9.98 7.82
C VAL A 147 -13.60 9.02 6.79
N TYR A 148 -13.18 7.75 6.75
CA TYR A 148 -13.70 6.78 5.77
C TYR A 148 -15.20 6.57 5.92
N THR A 149 -15.69 6.55 7.17
CA THR A 149 -17.11 6.48 7.48
C THR A 149 -17.87 7.70 6.94
N GLN A 150 -17.31 8.90 7.10
CA GLN A 150 -17.91 10.17 6.64
C GLN A 150 -17.82 10.39 5.13
N LEU A 151 -16.80 9.84 4.46
CA LEU A 151 -16.66 9.90 3.02
C LEU A 151 -17.65 8.98 2.29
N GLY A 152 -18.44 8.18 3.01
CA GLY A 152 -19.41 7.27 2.40
C GLY A 152 -18.74 6.24 1.49
N VAL A 153 -17.48 5.87 1.75
CA VAL A 153 -16.74 4.83 1.01
C VAL A 153 -17.40 3.45 1.16
N VAL A 154 -18.42 3.34 2.02
CA VAL A 154 -19.26 2.15 2.25
C VAL A 154 -20.63 2.25 1.54
N SER A 155 -20.85 3.25 0.68
CA SER A 155 -22.11 3.37 -0.07
C SER A 155 -22.10 2.56 -1.37
N ASP A 156 -23.20 1.85 -1.62
CA ASP A 156 -23.45 0.98 -2.78
C ASP A 156 -23.50 1.82 -4.08
N GLY A 157 -22.32 2.06 -4.65
CA GLY A 157 -22.19 2.65 -5.98
C GLY A 157 -22.73 1.69 -7.04
N ARG A 158 -23.15 2.21 -8.21
CA ARG A 158 -23.44 1.37 -9.39
C ARG A 158 -22.15 0.80 -10.01
N CYS A 159 -21.24 0.26 -9.20
CA CYS A 159 -20.05 -0.44 -9.65
C CYS A 159 -20.25 -1.93 -9.43
N GLU A 160 -19.57 -2.74 -10.24
CA GLU A 160 -19.53 -4.18 -9.98
C GLU A 160 -18.80 -4.44 -8.67
N ASN A 161 -19.39 -5.26 -7.81
CA ASN A 161 -18.72 -5.70 -6.59
C ASN A 161 -17.60 -6.68 -6.94
N ARG A 162 -16.36 -6.21 -6.91
CA ARG A 162 -15.15 -7.01 -7.14
C ARG A 162 -14.51 -7.48 -5.82
N SER A 163 -15.27 -7.61 -4.73
CA SER A 163 -14.78 -8.15 -3.46
C SER A 163 -14.77 -9.69 -3.46
N LEU A 164 -13.80 -10.28 -2.75
CA LEU A 164 -13.71 -11.70 -2.42
C LEU A 164 -14.25 -12.02 -1.01
N ASP A 165 -14.69 -11.02 -0.25
CA ASP A 165 -14.86 -11.16 1.20
C ASP A 165 -15.99 -12.13 1.57
N ALA A 166 -16.97 -12.37 0.69
CA ALA A 166 -18.01 -13.40 0.85
C ALA A 166 -17.42 -14.82 1.08
N LEU A 167 -16.25 -15.14 0.52
CA LEU A 167 -15.55 -16.40 0.81
C LEU A 167 -14.85 -16.42 2.18
N ARG A 168 -14.58 -15.25 2.75
CA ARG A 168 -13.75 -15.05 3.95
C ARG A 168 -14.57 -14.67 5.19
N GLU A 169 -15.87 -14.43 5.06
CA GLU A 169 -16.84 -14.10 6.12
C GLU A 169 -16.93 -15.11 7.30
N SER A 170 -16.17 -16.20 7.27
CA SER A 170 -15.92 -17.01 8.48
C SER A 170 -14.86 -16.44 9.43
N CYS A 171 -14.11 -15.38 9.08
CA CYS A 171 -12.94 -14.93 9.84
C CYS A 171 -12.97 -13.52 10.45
N SER A 172 -13.93 -12.65 10.15
CA SER A 172 -14.04 -11.37 10.87
C SER A 172 -15.47 -10.82 10.82
N LYS A 173 -16.21 -10.97 11.93
CA LYS A 173 -17.40 -10.16 12.19
C LYS A 173 -16.95 -8.72 12.48
N VAL A 174 -16.53 -8.00 11.46
CA VAL A 174 -16.59 -6.53 11.53
C VAL A 174 -18.04 -6.21 11.24
N ASP A 175 -18.79 -6.02 12.33
CA ASP A 175 -20.18 -5.56 12.40
C ASP A 175 -20.72 -4.99 11.06
N GLU A 176 -21.49 -5.80 10.31
CA GLU A 176 -22.58 -5.29 9.46
C GLU A 176 -23.68 -4.67 10.36
N LYS A 177 -23.30 -3.74 11.25
CA LYS A 177 -24.26 -2.98 12.03
C LYS A 177 -24.87 -1.93 11.13
N THR A 178 -26.08 -2.26 10.66
CA THR A 178 -27.12 -1.33 10.22
C THR A 178 -26.71 -0.44 9.05
N LYS A 179 -27.06 -0.90 7.84
CA LYS A 179 -27.35 -0.07 6.68
C LYS A 179 -28.46 0.95 7.05
N GLU A 180 -28.10 2.08 7.64
CA GLU A 180 -28.90 3.29 7.53
C GLU A 180 -28.42 4.03 6.28
N ASP A 181 -29.25 3.99 5.23
CA ASP A 181 -29.16 4.88 4.08
C ASP A 181 -29.30 6.32 4.57
N ASN A 182 -28.18 6.93 4.95
CA ASN A 182 -28.13 8.36 5.17
C ASN A 182 -27.10 8.91 4.17
N PRO A 183 -27.54 9.45 3.02
CA PRO A 183 -26.64 10.16 2.12
C PRO A 183 -26.09 11.38 2.88
N GLN A 184 -24.90 11.23 3.45
CA GLN A 184 -24.19 12.32 4.10
C GLN A 184 -24.03 13.45 3.08
N ALA A 185 -24.30 14.68 3.53
CA ALA A 185 -24.29 15.83 2.64
C ALA A 185 -22.88 16.01 2.03
N PRO A 186 -22.75 16.36 0.73
CA PRO A 186 -21.45 16.65 0.10
C PRO A 186 -20.60 17.70 0.84
N ILE A 187 -21.24 18.51 1.67
CA ILE A 187 -20.61 19.52 2.53
C ILE A 187 -19.73 18.85 3.60
N GLU A 188 -20.19 17.77 4.23
CA GLU A 188 -19.45 17.08 5.31
C GLU A 188 -18.21 16.33 4.75
N GLN A 189 -18.35 15.71 3.56
CA GLN A 189 -17.23 15.04 2.88
C GLN A 189 -16.10 16.02 2.55
N ASN A 190 -16.47 17.19 2.04
CA ASN A 190 -15.53 18.26 1.69
C ASN A 190 -14.79 18.83 2.90
N GLU A 191 -15.44 18.91 4.06
CA GLU A 191 -14.81 19.33 5.31
C GLU A 191 -13.78 18.30 5.81
N CYS A 192 -14.06 17.00 5.65
CA CYS A 192 -13.12 15.93 6.00
C CYS A 192 -11.85 15.97 5.15
N LEU A 193 -12.00 16.12 3.83
CA LEU A 193 -10.88 16.21 2.89
C LEU A 193 -10.02 17.45 3.13
N ARG A 194 -10.64 18.58 3.48
CA ARG A 194 -9.92 19.81 3.89
C ARG A 194 -9.20 19.64 5.21
N THR A 195 -9.83 19.00 6.20
CA THR A 195 -9.22 18.75 7.51
C THR A 195 -7.99 17.86 7.37
N LEU A 196 -8.10 16.80 6.55
CA LEU A 196 -6.95 15.96 6.21
C LEU A 196 -5.85 16.77 5.53
N TYR A 197 -6.18 17.57 4.51
CA TYR A 197 -5.22 18.44 3.84
C TYR A 197 -4.49 19.36 4.83
N ASP A 198 -5.24 19.98 5.75
CA ASP A 198 -4.72 20.87 6.78
C ASP A 198 -3.71 20.18 7.73
N ILE A 199 -3.86 18.87 7.92
CA ILE A 199 -2.99 18.07 8.79
C ILE A 199 -1.78 17.54 8.01
N VAL A 200 -1.97 16.94 6.84
CA VAL A 200 -0.91 16.16 6.17
C VAL A 200 -0.16 16.91 5.07
N MET A 201 -0.71 18.02 4.56
CA MET A 201 -0.15 18.71 3.38
C MET A 201 0.07 20.21 3.59
N LYS A 202 -0.90 20.93 4.14
CA LYS A 202 -0.81 22.38 4.39
C LYS A 202 0.46 22.84 5.11
N PRO A 203 0.99 22.14 6.14
CA PRO A 203 2.20 22.59 6.84
C PRO A 203 3.45 22.66 5.96
N VAL A 204 3.43 21.94 4.82
CA VAL A 204 4.54 21.81 3.88
C VAL A 204 4.19 22.31 2.47
N ALA A 205 2.99 22.86 2.27
CA ALA A 205 2.51 23.29 0.96
C ALA A 205 3.36 24.43 0.36
N ASP A 206 3.98 25.27 1.18
CA ASP A 206 4.92 26.33 0.76
C ASP A 206 6.28 25.78 0.31
N LEU A 207 6.59 24.54 0.68
CA LEU A 207 7.88 23.90 0.41
C LEU A 207 7.87 23.02 -0.85
N VAL A 208 6.70 22.74 -1.42
CA VAL A 208 6.54 21.96 -2.66
C VAL A 208 6.20 22.88 -3.82
N GLN A 209 6.93 22.78 -4.94
CA GLN A 209 6.81 23.77 -6.03
C GLN A 209 6.65 23.17 -7.43
N GLY A 210 7.04 21.91 -7.63
CA GLY A 210 6.96 21.20 -8.91
C GLY A 210 5.56 20.69 -9.27
N ASP A 211 5.50 19.90 -10.35
CA ASP A 211 4.27 19.27 -10.84
C ASP A 211 4.11 17.82 -10.36
N GLU A 212 5.09 17.29 -9.64
CA GLU A 212 5.13 15.92 -9.15
C GLU A 212 5.39 15.90 -7.65
N LEU A 213 4.56 15.16 -6.92
CA LEU A 213 4.62 15.05 -5.47
C LEU A 213 4.83 13.58 -5.11
N LEU A 214 5.96 13.29 -4.47
CA LEU A 214 6.23 11.95 -3.94
C LEU A 214 5.96 11.94 -2.44
N ILE A 215 5.11 11.04 -1.98
CA ILE A 215 4.76 10.93 -0.56
C ILE A 215 5.24 9.58 -0.04
N ILE A 216 5.91 9.59 1.10
CA ILE A 216 6.30 8.38 1.83
C ILE A 216 5.49 8.37 3.13
N PRO A 217 4.29 7.77 3.10
CA PRO A 217 3.38 7.77 4.24
C PRO A 217 3.86 6.83 5.37
N ASP A 218 3.35 7.08 6.57
CA ASP A 218 3.54 6.24 7.75
C ASP A 218 2.23 5.67 8.25
N GLY A 219 2.21 4.38 8.56
CA GLY A 219 1.13 3.79 9.33
C GLY A 219 -0.24 4.15 8.74
N PRO A 220 -1.16 4.74 9.52
CA PRO A 220 -2.51 5.08 9.06
C PRO A 220 -2.55 6.07 7.88
N LEU A 221 -1.46 6.80 7.62
CA LEU A 221 -1.38 7.76 6.52
C LEU A 221 -1.39 7.08 5.15
N TRP A 222 -1.13 5.77 5.07
CA TRP A 222 -1.34 4.98 3.84
C TRP A 222 -2.79 5.03 3.33
N LEU A 223 -3.74 5.22 4.24
CA LEU A 223 -5.17 5.30 3.91
C LEU A 223 -5.60 6.74 3.58
N VAL A 224 -4.68 7.70 3.55
CA VAL A 224 -5.07 9.06 3.17
C VAL A 224 -5.35 9.11 1.67
N PRO A 225 -6.53 9.59 1.24
CA PRO A 225 -6.85 9.73 -0.17
C PRO A 225 -6.16 10.98 -0.74
N TYR A 226 -4.82 10.97 -0.84
CA TYR A 226 -4.00 12.14 -1.18
C TYR A 226 -4.50 12.88 -2.41
N ALA A 227 -4.87 12.16 -3.47
CA ALA A 227 -5.41 12.74 -4.70
C ALA A 227 -6.69 13.56 -4.49
N ALA A 228 -7.55 13.16 -3.54
CA ALA A 228 -8.82 13.80 -3.23
C ALA A 228 -8.70 14.85 -2.11
N LEU A 229 -7.53 15.05 -1.52
CA LEU A 229 -7.35 16.10 -0.52
C LEU A 229 -7.62 17.46 -1.15
N MET A 230 -8.30 18.32 -0.40
CA MET A 230 -8.78 19.59 -0.92
C MET A 230 -8.15 20.76 -0.16
N ASP A 231 -7.55 21.68 -0.89
CA ASP A 231 -6.91 22.86 -0.30
C ASP A 231 -7.93 23.94 0.14
N GLY A 232 -7.42 25.04 0.70
CA GLY A 232 -8.24 26.17 1.13
C GLY A 232 -8.99 26.90 -0.01
N ASN A 233 -8.60 26.67 -1.27
CA ASN A 233 -9.24 27.23 -2.46
C ASN A 233 -10.25 26.26 -3.08
N SER A 234 -10.52 25.13 -2.43
CA SER A 234 -11.36 24.04 -2.95
C SER A 234 -10.79 23.36 -4.21
N LYS A 235 -9.46 23.36 -4.36
CA LYS A 235 -8.75 22.64 -5.41
C LYS A 235 -8.28 21.29 -4.86
N TYR A 236 -8.48 20.22 -5.62
CA TYR A 236 -7.97 18.90 -5.26
C TYR A 236 -6.47 18.79 -5.51
N LEU A 237 -5.77 18.03 -4.68
CA LEU A 237 -4.31 17.90 -4.77
C LEU A 237 -3.87 17.31 -6.13
N CYS A 238 -4.65 16.40 -6.70
CA CYS A 238 -4.39 15.82 -8.02
C CYS A 238 -4.49 16.82 -9.18
N GLU A 239 -5.18 17.95 -8.99
CA GLU A 239 -5.24 19.03 -9.97
C GLU A 239 -3.99 19.93 -9.93
N SER A 240 -3.16 19.79 -8.89
CA SER A 240 -1.90 20.51 -8.73
C SER A 240 -0.69 19.62 -8.97
N PHE A 241 -0.76 18.34 -8.60
CA PHE A 241 0.38 17.43 -8.65
C PHE A 241 0.02 16.08 -9.24
N ARG A 242 0.97 15.50 -9.98
CA ARG A 242 1.09 14.06 -10.21
C ARG A 242 1.58 13.42 -8.92
N ILE A 243 0.71 12.69 -8.24
CA ILE A 243 1.00 12.11 -6.93
C ILE A 243 1.53 10.69 -7.09
N ARG A 244 2.65 10.40 -6.43
CA ARG A 244 3.20 9.05 -6.28
C ARG A 244 3.37 8.73 -4.80
N LEU A 245 3.15 7.47 -4.45
CA LEU A 245 3.46 6.95 -3.12
C LEU A 245 4.64 5.99 -3.22
N ALA A 246 5.49 6.00 -2.20
CA ALA A 246 6.57 5.02 -2.06
C ALA A 246 6.68 4.53 -0.61
N PRO A 247 7.07 3.27 -0.39
CA PRO A 247 7.08 2.69 0.95
C PRO A 247 8.25 3.16 1.82
N SER A 248 9.39 3.48 1.21
CA SER A 248 10.56 4.03 1.91
C SER A 248 11.49 4.73 0.93
N LEU A 249 12.40 5.57 1.46
CA LEU A 249 13.46 6.17 0.65
C LEU A 249 14.42 5.08 0.13
N THR A 250 14.66 4.04 0.93
CA THR A 250 15.48 2.89 0.58
C THR A 250 14.89 2.12 -0.59
N SER A 251 13.57 1.90 -0.62
CA SER A 251 12.90 1.23 -1.74
C SER A 251 13.10 2.00 -3.05
N LEU A 252 13.02 3.34 -3.02
CA LEU A 252 13.30 4.18 -4.18
C LEU A 252 14.73 4.01 -4.68
N ARG A 253 15.71 3.97 -3.77
CA ARG A 253 17.10 3.67 -4.14
C ARG A 253 17.22 2.29 -4.74
N LEU A 254 16.58 1.27 -4.18
CA LEU A 254 16.63 -0.10 -4.71
C LEU A 254 16.01 -0.20 -6.11
N PHE A 255 14.95 0.56 -6.39
CA PHE A 255 14.42 0.68 -7.76
C PHE A 255 15.41 1.34 -8.71
N ALA A 256 16.12 2.39 -8.27
CA ALA A 256 17.12 3.07 -9.08
C ALA A 256 18.39 2.24 -9.30
N ASP A 257 18.80 1.45 -8.32
CA ASP A 257 19.97 0.56 -8.36
C ASP A 257 19.66 -0.77 -9.09
N CYS A 258 18.38 -1.03 -9.41
CA CYS A 258 17.94 -2.24 -10.10
C CYS A 258 18.56 -2.34 -11.51
N PRO A 259 19.13 -3.49 -11.91
CA PRO A 259 19.72 -3.66 -13.24
C PRO A 259 18.71 -3.38 -14.37
N ASP A 260 19.15 -2.69 -15.43
CA ASP A 260 18.30 -2.31 -16.57
C ASP A 260 17.62 -3.50 -17.28
N ASP A 261 18.23 -4.68 -17.20
CA ASP A 261 17.76 -5.95 -17.76
C ASP A 261 17.01 -6.83 -16.75
N TYR A 262 16.86 -6.38 -15.50
CA TYR A 262 16.09 -7.08 -14.49
C TYR A 262 14.60 -7.14 -14.89
N HIS A 263 13.94 -6.03 -15.18
CA HIS A 263 12.54 -6.09 -15.57
C HIS A 263 12.35 -6.47 -17.04
N LYS A 264 11.26 -7.17 -17.36
CA LYS A 264 10.89 -7.45 -18.76
C LYS A 264 10.61 -6.14 -19.50
N ARG A 265 10.93 -6.13 -20.80
CA ARG A 265 10.80 -4.94 -21.66
C ARG A 265 9.56 -4.93 -22.54
N SER A 266 8.88 -6.06 -22.65
CA SER A 266 7.74 -6.25 -23.56
C SER A 266 6.74 -7.27 -23.02
N GLY A 267 5.60 -7.37 -23.69
CA GLY A 267 4.52 -8.29 -23.34
C GLY A 267 3.61 -7.71 -22.26
N ALA A 268 2.32 -8.02 -22.38
CA ALA A 268 1.32 -7.73 -21.36
C ALA A 268 0.49 -8.98 -21.06
N LEU A 269 0.10 -9.11 -19.80
CA LEU A 269 -0.90 -10.05 -19.33
C LEU A 269 -2.12 -9.27 -18.89
N LEU A 270 -3.22 -9.41 -19.62
CA LEU A 270 -4.50 -8.78 -19.29
C LEU A 270 -5.45 -9.90 -18.86
N VAL A 271 -5.96 -9.83 -17.64
CA VAL A 271 -6.86 -10.82 -17.04
C VAL A 271 -8.13 -10.11 -16.63
N GLY A 272 -9.28 -10.50 -17.19
CA GLY A 272 -10.56 -9.86 -16.88
C GLY A 272 -11.69 -10.86 -16.82
N GLU A 273 -12.63 -10.65 -15.90
CA GLU A 273 -13.78 -11.55 -15.68
C GLU A 273 -13.39 -13.04 -15.61
N PRO A 274 -12.54 -13.47 -14.67
CA PRO A 274 -12.35 -14.90 -14.46
C PRO A 274 -13.68 -15.58 -14.14
N TRP A 275 -13.96 -16.71 -14.79
CA TRP A 275 -15.20 -17.44 -14.55
C TRP A 275 -15.13 -18.23 -13.24
N VAL A 276 -15.89 -17.79 -12.24
CA VAL A 276 -15.88 -18.32 -10.86
C VAL A 276 -17.22 -18.89 -10.40
N ALA A 277 -18.21 -19.03 -11.30
CA ALA A 277 -19.53 -19.59 -11.00
C ALA A 277 -19.50 -21.06 -10.50
N GLU A 278 -18.41 -21.79 -10.74
CA GLU A 278 -18.21 -23.15 -10.18
C GLU A 278 -17.82 -23.15 -8.68
N VAL A 279 -17.54 -21.98 -8.11
CA VAL A 279 -17.21 -21.81 -6.68
C VAL A 279 -18.51 -21.51 -5.95
N THR A 280 -19.11 -22.54 -5.38
CA THR A 280 -20.37 -22.48 -4.65
C THR A 280 -20.20 -22.86 -3.19
N ASP A 281 -21.13 -22.43 -2.35
CA ASP A 281 -21.20 -22.84 -0.96
C ASP A 281 -21.72 -24.29 -0.80
N SER A 282 -21.99 -24.70 0.44
CA SER A 282 -22.53 -26.03 0.74
C SER A 282 -23.97 -26.25 0.26
N GLU A 283 -24.72 -25.17 0.01
CA GLU A 283 -26.11 -25.20 -0.47
C GLU A 283 -26.18 -25.12 -2.01
N GLY A 284 -25.07 -24.77 -2.66
CA GLY A 284 -24.93 -24.68 -4.12
C GLY A 284 -25.09 -23.27 -4.66
N ASP A 285 -25.14 -22.26 -3.78
CA ASP A 285 -25.24 -20.85 -4.16
C ASP A 285 -23.85 -20.32 -4.56
N GLU A 286 -23.82 -19.52 -5.63
CA GLU A 286 -22.58 -18.93 -6.16
C GLU A 286 -22.07 -17.85 -5.20
N PHE A 287 -20.77 -17.90 -4.86
CA PHE A 287 -20.16 -16.88 -3.99
C PHE A 287 -19.91 -15.54 -4.66
N PHE A 288 -19.97 -15.49 -6.00
CA PHE A 288 -19.47 -14.37 -6.79
C PHE A 288 -20.43 -13.96 -7.89
N ASP A 289 -20.69 -12.67 -7.98
CA ASP A 289 -21.35 -12.09 -9.13
C ASP A 289 -20.42 -12.08 -10.36
N PRO A 290 -20.95 -12.26 -11.58
CA PRO A 290 -20.16 -12.06 -12.80
C PRO A 290 -19.71 -10.60 -12.94
N LEU A 291 -18.55 -10.39 -13.57
CA LEU A 291 -17.93 -9.08 -13.79
C LEU A 291 -17.87 -8.68 -15.29
N PRO A 292 -19.01 -8.51 -15.99
CA PRO A 292 -19.00 -8.18 -17.42
C PRO A 292 -18.22 -6.90 -17.76
N CYS A 293 -18.22 -5.87 -16.91
CA CYS A 293 -17.47 -4.63 -17.14
C CYS A 293 -15.96 -4.86 -16.99
N ALA A 294 -15.53 -5.80 -16.14
CA ALA A 294 -14.12 -6.20 -16.06
C ALA A 294 -13.63 -6.86 -17.36
N LYS A 295 -14.50 -7.60 -18.06
CA LYS A 295 -14.20 -8.11 -19.41
C LYS A 295 -14.08 -6.96 -20.41
N GLU A 296 -15.04 -6.04 -20.44
CA GLU A 296 -15.01 -4.88 -21.33
C GLU A 296 -13.74 -4.03 -21.14
N GLU A 297 -13.33 -3.84 -19.88
CA GLU A 297 -12.11 -3.14 -19.48
C GLU A 297 -10.86 -3.74 -20.15
N VAL A 298 -10.64 -5.06 -19.99
CA VAL A 298 -9.44 -5.70 -20.55
C VAL A 298 -9.52 -5.89 -22.07
N GLU A 299 -10.71 -6.01 -22.64
CA GLU A 299 -10.90 -6.03 -24.10
C GLU A 299 -10.57 -4.67 -24.73
N MET A 300 -10.94 -3.57 -24.06
CA MET A 300 -10.58 -2.22 -24.48
C MET A 300 -9.05 -2.03 -24.45
N ILE A 301 -8.41 -2.39 -23.34
CA ILE A 301 -6.94 -2.32 -23.19
C ILE A 301 -6.25 -3.23 -24.21
N GLY A 302 -6.80 -4.43 -24.43
CA GLY A 302 -6.28 -5.40 -25.41
C GLY A 302 -6.29 -4.84 -26.83
N LYS A 303 -7.33 -4.10 -27.23
CA LYS A 303 -7.37 -3.40 -28.53
C LYS A 303 -6.28 -2.33 -28.65
N ILE A 304 -6.04 -1.55 -27.58
CA ILE A 304 -5.01 -0.50 -27.56
C ILE A 304 -3.61 -1.10 -27.69
N LEU A 305 -3.35 -2.19 -26.97
CA LEU A 305 -2.03 -2.83 -26.94
C LEU A 305 -1.82 -3.89 -28.02
N ASN A 306 -2.85 -4.20 -28.82
CA ASN A 306 -2.89 -5.31 -29.77
C ASN A 306 -2.54 -6.66 -29.12
N ILE A 307 -3.16 -6.94 -27.97
CA ILE A 307 -2.96 -8.15 -27.17
C ILE A 307 -4.33 -8.79 -26.88
N THR A 308 -4.43 -10.11 -27.05
CA THR A 308 -5.63 -10.85 -26.66
C THR A 308 -5.65 -11.05 -25.14
N PRO A 309 -6.65 -10.49 -24.42
CA PRO A 309 -6.79 -10.71 -23.00
C PRO A 309 -7.18 -12.16 -22.69
N ILE A 310 -6.96 -12.58 -21.45
CA ILE A 310 -7.43 -13.87 -20.94
C ILE A 310 -8.68 -13.60 -20.10
N THR A 311 -9.82 -14.13 -20.54
CA THR A 311 -11.11 -13.87 -19.89
C THR A 311 -11.94 -15.14 -19.72
N GLY A 312 -12.99 -15.06 -18.90
CA GLY A 312 -13.92 -16.14 -18.64
C GLY A 312 -13.20 -17.42 -18.24
N LYS A 313 -13.62 -18.55 -18.83
CA LYS A 313 -13.06 -19.89 -18.53
C LYS A 313 -11.57 -20.06 -18.85
N GLN A 314 -10.95 -19.14 -19.59
CA GLN A 314 -9.53 -19.22 -19.93
C GLN A 314 -8.64 -18.60 -18.86
N ALA A 315 -9.19 -17.74 -17.99
CA ALA A 315 -8.47 -16.99 -16.95
C ALA A 315 -8.10 -17.86 -15.74
N THR A 316 -7.56 -19.04 -16.01
CA THR A 316 -7.18 -20.02 -14.99
C THR A 316 -5.93 -19.61 -14.24
N LYS A 317 -5.84 -19.99 -12.96
CA LYS A 317 -4.64 -19.77 -12.14
C LYS A 317 -3.36 -20.27 -12.82
N ARG A 318 -3.41 -21.47 -13.42
CA ARG A 318 -2.27 -22.05 -14.14
C ARG A 318 -1.84 -21.20 -15.34
N GLU A 319 -2.77 -20.70 -16.15
CA GLU A 319 -2.41 -19.90 -17.32
C GLU A 319 -1.87 -18.53 -16.94
N VAL A 320 -2.43 -17.90 -15.90
CA VAL A 320 -1.93 -16.65 -15.33
C VAL A 320 -0.50 -16.84 -14.84
N LEU A 321 -0.23 -17.82 -13.97
CA LEU A 321 1.11 -18.08 -13.42
C LEU A 321 2.14 -18.38 -14.51
N LYS A 322 1.75 -19.12 -15.56
CA LYS A 322 2.65 -19.41 -16.68
C LYS A 322 3.16 -18.15 -17.38
N ARG A 323 2.35 -17.07 -17.44
CA ARG A 323 2.69 -15.83 -18.15
C ARG A 323 3.26 -14.75 -17.24
N LEU A 324 2.97 -14.80 -15.94
CA LEU A 324 3.23 -13.72 -15.00
C LEU A 324 4.71 -13.28 -14.96
N SER A 325 5.66 -14.22 -15.06
CA SER A 325 7.11 -13.92 -15.05
C SER A 325 7.69 -13.45 -16.40
N SER A 326 6.88 -13.46 -17.46
CA SER A 326 7.34 -13.26 -18.84
C SER A 326 6.95 -11.93 -19.47
N VAL A 327 6.16 -11.10 -18.77
CA VAL A 327 5.56 -9.87 -19.30
C VAL A 327 6.07 -8.62 -18.57
N SER A 328 6.02 -7.48 -19.25
CA SER A 328 6.37 -6.16 -18.68
C SER A 328 5.18 -5.45 -18.05
N LEU A 329 3.95 -5.80 -18.44
CA LEU A 329 2.71 -5.22 -17.94
C LEU A 329 1.78 -6.35 -17.45
N VAL A 330 1.18 -6.18 -16.28
CA VAL A 330 0.13 -7.06 -15.77
C VAL A 330 -1.07 -6.19 -15.42
N HIS A 331 -2.26 -6.60 -15.86
CA HIS A 331 -3.53 -5.96 -15.52
C HIS A 331 -4.51 -7.03 -15.05
N PHE A 332 -4.93 -6.96 -13.79
CA PHE A 332 -5.98 -7.81 -13.23
C PHE A 332 -7.26 -6.99 -13.07
N ALA A 333 -8.36 -7.47 -13.63
CA ALA A 333 -9.72 -6.99 -13.40
C ALA A 333 -10.58 -8.17 -12.93
N ALA A 334 -10.59 -8.40 -11.61
CA ALA A 334 -11.12 -9.62 -10.99
C ALA A 334 -11.55 -9.36 -9.54
N HIS A 335 -12.11 -10.38 -8.87
CA HIS A 335 -12.37 -10.30 -7.43
C HIS A 335 -11.07 -10.35 -6.63
N GLY A 336 -10.94 -9.47 -5.63
CA GLY A 336 -9.81 -9.40 -4.72
C GLY A 336 -10.23 -9.44 -3.25
N CYS A 337 -9.39 -10.01 -2.39
CA CYS A 337 -9.61 -10.00 -0.94
C CYS A 337 -8.84 -8.85 -0.29
N MET A 338 -9.54 -8.07 0.54
CA MET A 338 -8.95 -6.95 1.28
C MET A 338 -7.85 -7.41 2.24
N GLU A 339 -8.12 -8.47 3.02
CA GLU A 339 -7.26 -8.89 4.12
C GLU A 339 -5.99 -9.58 3.64
N THR A 340 -6.09 -10.43 2.61
CA THR A 340 -5.01 -11.33 2.18
C THR A 340 -4.34 -10.90 0.88
N GLY A 341 -4.92 -9.95 0.13
CA GLY A 341 -4.47 -9.57 -1.20
C GLY A 341 -4.64 -10.67 -2.27
N GLU A 342 -5.44 -11.69 -1.97
CA GLU A 342 -5.74 -12.80 -2.87
C GLU A 342 -6.62 -12.36 -4.04
N ILE A 343 -6.41 -12.96 -5.22
CA ILE A 343 -7.22 -12.70 -6.41
C ILE A 343 -7.88 -14.01 -6.88
N ALA A 344 -9.21 -14.01 -7.07
CA ALA A 344 -9.89 -15.16 -7.65
C ALA A 344 -9.71 -15.22 -9.16
N LEU A 345 -9.38 -16.41 -9.63
CA LEU A 345 -9.21 -16.79 -11.02
C LEU A 345 -10.14 -17.94 -11.35
N THR A 346 -10.16 -18.40 -12.61
CA THR A 346 -10.95 -19.57 -12.97
C THR A 346 -10.33 -20.86 -12.40
N PRO A 347 -11.12 -21.76 -11.78
CA PRO A 347 -10.67 -23.09 -11.41
C PRO A 347 -10.03 -23.84 -12.57
N ASP A 348 -8.88 -24.47 -12.35
CA ASP A 348 -8.22 -25.24 -13.42
C ASP A 348 -9.11 -26.40 -13.87
N PRO A 349 -9.42 -26.55 -15.18
CA PRO A 349 -10.19 -27.68 -15.68
C PRO A 349 -9.46 -29.03 -15.52
N LYS A 350 -8.14 -29.02 -15.26
CA LYS A 350 -7.33 -30.22 -15.03
C LYS A 350 -7.19 -30.59 -13.54
N ARG A 351 -7.97 -29.98 -12.66
CA ARG A 351 -8.00 -30.28 -11.23
C ARG A 351 -8.36 -31.74 -10.95
N ILE A 352 -7.92 -32.23 -9.79
CA ILE A 352 -8.15 -33.63 -9.36
C ILE A 352 -9.57 -33.82 -8.84
N SER A 353 -10.09 -32.83 -8.12
CA SER A 353 -11.41 -32.85 -7.49
C SER A 353 -12.47 -32.28 -8.42
N THR A 354 -13.67 -32.86 -8.43
CA THR A 354 -14.82 -32.28 -9.15
C THR A 354 -15.20 -30.92 -8.60
N MET A 355 -15.17 -30.76 -7.28
CA MET A 355 -15.36 -29.48 -6.58
C MET A 355 -14.04 -28.70 -6.52
N PRO A 356 -14.00 -27.44 -6.98
CA PRO A 356 -12.81 -26.59 -6.89
C PRO A 356 -12.34 -26.41 -5.44
N ARG A 357 -11.04 -26.51 -5.21
CA ARG A 357 -10.40 -26.10 -3.96
C ARG A 357 -9.74 -24.75 -4.14
N GLU A 358 -9.53 -24.00 -3.05
CA GLU A 358 -8.90 -22.68 -3.13
C GLU A 358 -7.56 -22.69 -3.89
N GLU A 359 -6.77 -23.75 -3.74
CA GLU A 359 -5.51 -23.93 -4.47
C GLU A 359 -5.64 -23.91 -6.00
N ASP A 360 -6.82 -24.30 -6.53
CA ASP A 360 -7.13 -24.39 -7.95
C ASP A 360 -7.45 -23.02 -8.58
N TYR A 361 -7.87 -22.03 -7.77
CA TYR A 361 -8.46 -20.78 -8.29
C TYR A 361 -8.04 -19.50 -7.57
N ILE A 362 -7.49 -19.56 -6.35
CA ILE A 362 -7.00 -18.39 -5.62
C ILE A 362 -5.52 -18.13 -5.94
N LEU A 363 -5.21 -16.96 -6.50
CA LEU A 363 -3.85 -16.47 -6.66
C LEU A 363 -3.38 -15.82 -5.35
N THR A 364 -2.36 -16.40 -4.72
CA THR A 364 -1.82 -15.91 -3.44
C THR A 364 -0.55 -15.08 -3.62
N ILE A 365 -0.19 -14.27 -2.61
CA ILE A 365 1.11 -13.57 -2.55
C ILE A 365 2.27 -14.58 -2.69
N ARG A 366 2.14 -15.76 -2.07
CA ARG A 366 3.14 -16.83 -2.16
C ARG A 366 3.34 -17.32 -3.60
N ASP A 367 2.27 -17.43 -4.38
CA ASP A 367 2.38 -17.80 -5.79
C ASP A 367 3.13 -16.73 -6.59
N VAL A 368 2.87 -15.45 -6.32
CA VAL A 368 3.55 -14.31 -6.97
C VAL A 368 5.04 -14.25 -6.60
N LEU A 369 5.39 -14.51 -5.34
CA LEU A 369 6.79 -14.59 -4.90
C LEU A 369 7.53 -15.77 -5.57
N ASN A 370 6.88 -16.94 -5.66
CA ASN A 370 7.47 -18.13 -6.26
C ASN A 370 7.70 -17.99 -7.78
N VAL A 371 6.81 -17.30 -8.48
CA VAL A 371 6.93 -17.13 -9.94
C VAL A 371 8.00 -16.10 -10.33
N GLN A 372 8.52 -15.34 -9.37
CA GLN A 372 9.50 -14.28 -9.58
C GLN A 372 9.01 -13.26 -10.62
N LEU A 373 7.97 -12.50 -10.26
CA LEU A 373 7.40 -11.45 -11.10
C LEU A 373 8.48 -10.45 -11.54
N ARG A 374 8.57 -10.20 -12.86
CA ARG A 374 9.52 -9.25 -13.48
C ARG A 374 8.85 -8.14 -14.28
N ALA A 375 7.56 -7.89 -14.02
CA ALA A 375 6.82 -6.80 -14.63
C ALA A 375 7.37 -5.43 -14.20
N LYS A 376 7.15 -4.41 -15.02
CA LYS A 376 7.44 -2.99 -14.71
C LYS A 376 6.21 -2.26 -14.18
N LEU A 377 5.02 -2.69 -14.60
CA LEU A 377 3.75 -2.12 -14.20
C LEU A 377 2.77 -3.24 -13.89
N VAL A 378 2.13 -3.14 -12.74
CA VAL A 378 1.02 -4.00 -12.31
C VAL A 378 -0.17 -3.09 -12.00
N VAL A 379 -1.31 -3.40 -12.61
CA VAL A 379 -2.59 -2.73 -12.34
C VAL A 379 -3.51 -3.74 -11.67
N LEU A 380 -4.00 -3.41 -10.48
CA LEU A 380 -4.91 -4.23 -9.69
C LEU A 380 -6.29 -3.56 -9.64
N SER A 381 -7.11 -3.85 -10.64
CA SER A 381 -8.50 -3.38 -10.79
C SER A 381 -9.46 -4.33 -10.05
N CYS A 382 -9.22 -4.51 -8.74
CA CYS A 382 -10.01 -5.32 -7.82
C CYS A 382 -10.53 -4.45 -6.67
N CYS A 383 -11.61 -4.84 -5.98
CA CYS A 383 -12.03 -4.10 -4.78
C CYS A 383 -10.94 -4.19 -3.72
N HIS A 384 -10.74 -3.07 -2.99
CA HIS A 384 -9.84 -2.98 -1.84
C HIS A 384 -8.36 -3.34 -2.12
N SER A 385 -7.91 -3.35 -3.38
CA SER A 385 -6.54 -3.73 -3.77
C SER A 385 -5.43 -2.80 -3.24
N GLY A 386 -5.79 -1.61 -2.78
CA GLY A 386 -4.90 -0.65 -2.12
C GLY A 386 -5.07 -0.57 -0.59
N GLN A 387 -5.85 -1.49 0.00
CA GLN A 387 -6.05 -1.60 1.45
C GLN A 387 -5.29 -2.82 2.00
N GLY A 388 -5.27 -2.97 3.32
CA GLY A 388 -4.66 -4.10 4.01
C GLY A 388 -4.42 -3.78 5.49
N GLU A 389 -3.94 -4.76 6.24
CA GLU A 389 -3.54 -4.54 7.63
C GLU A 389 -2.27 -3.68 7.66
N ILE A 390 -2.35 -2.53 8.33
CA ILE A 390 -1.22 -1.63 8.50
C ILE A 390 -0.39 -2.11 9.67
N LYS A 391 0.85 -2.48 9.37
CA LYS A 391 1.88 -2.77 10.36
C LYS A 391 2.89 -1.64 10.39
N ALA A 392 3.70 -1.64 11.41
CA ALA A 392 4.50 -0.47 11.72
C ALA A 392 5.66 -0.23 10.72
N GLU A 393 6.13 -1.24 9.98
CA GLU A 393 7.16 -1.07 8.92
C GLU A 393 6.58 -0.82 7.53
#